data_AF-A0A327RV72-F1
#
_entry.id   AF-A0A327RV72-F1
#
_cell.length_a   1.000
_cell.length_b   1.000
_cell.length_c   1.000
_cell.angle_alpha   90.00
_cell.angle_beta   90.00
_cell.angle_gamma   90.00
#
_symmetry.space_group_name_H-M   'P 1'
#
loop_
_entity.id
_entity.type
_entity.pdbx_description
1 polymer ?
#
loop_
_entity_poly.entity_id
_entity_poly.type
_entity_poly.pdbx_seq_one_letter_code
_entity_poly.pdbx_strand_id
1 'polypeptide(L)' 'MKCKLYITKENKEIDNHIIGDSIRVGDYYPIADKDYTVSNILLDSNQELPVVYLD' A
#
# COMPACT_ATOMS: atom_id res chain seq x y z
N MET A 1 8.21 -8.10 0.24
CA MET A 1 7.09 -8.51 1.12
C MET A 1 5.79 -8.42 0.35
N LYS A 2 4.86 -9.37 0.50
CA LYS A 2 3.52 -9.25 -0.12
C LYS A 2 2.61 -8.38 0.75
N CYS A 3 1.79 -7.56 0.13
CA CYS A 3 0.82 -6.68 0.78
C CYS A 3 -0.40 -6.45 -0.12
N LYS A 4 -1.43 -5.84 0.45
CA LYS A 4 -2.53 -5.21 -0.26
C LYS A 4 -2.28 -3.70 -0.33
N LEU A 5 -2.49 -3.08 -1.48
CA LEU A 5 -2.48 -1.62 -1.60
C LEU A 5 -3.91 -1.12 -1.67
N TYR A 6 -4.24 -0.10 -0.88
CA TYR A 6 -5.53 0.57 -0.92
C TYR A 6 -5.32 2.04 -1.27
N ILE A 7 -5.78 2.45 -2.44
CA ILE A 7 -5.69 3.84 -2.93
C ILE A 7 -6.94 4.58 -2.49
N THR A 8 -6.84 5.36 -1.41
CA THR A 8 -7.98 6.00 -0.75
C THR A 8 -8.73 6.93 -1.70
N LYS A 9 -8.01 7.79 -2.44
CA LYS A 9 -8.60 8.78 -3.35
C LYS A 9 -9.35 8.14 -4.53
N GLU A 10 -8.99 6.93 -4.90
CA GLU A 10 -9.62 6.19 -6.01
C GLU A 10 -10.60 5.11 -5.51
N ASN A 11 -10.73 4.91 -4.19
CA ASN A 11 -11.44 3.80 -3.58
C ASN A 11 -11.12 2.46 -4.25
N LYS A 12 -9.84 2.22 -4.52
CA LYS A 12 -9.34 1.09 -5.31
C LYS A 12 -8.42 0.21 -4.49
N GLU A 13 -8.66 -1.09 -4.51
CA GLU A 13 -7.81 -2.11 -3.88
C GLU A 13 -6.99 -2.86 -4.93
N ILE A 14 -5.72 -3.09 -4.63
CA ILE A 14 -4.80 -3.91 -5.43
C ILE A 14 -4.23 -4.99 -4.53
N ASP A 15 -4.67 -6.22 -4.79
CA ASP A 15 -4.25 -7.39 -4.02
C ASP A 15 -2.87 -7.92 -4.43
N ASN A 16 -2.23 -8.63 -3.49
CA ASN A 16 -1.03 -9.44 -3.72
C ASN A 16 0.16 -8.67 -4.35
N HIS A 17 0.31 -7.41 -3.98
CA HIS A 17 1.40 -6.60 -4.47
C HIS A 17 2.72 -6.94 -3.75
N ILE A 18 3.81 -7.05 -4.50
CA ILE A 18 5.14 -7.31 -3.95
C ILE A 18 5.85 -5.97 -3.82
N ILE A 19 6.11 -5.56 -2.58
CA ILE A 19 7.00 -4.43 -2.29
C ILE A 19 8.42 -4.98 -2.18
N GLY A 20 9.32 -4.47 -3.03
CA GLY A 20 10.73 -4.88 -3.10
C GLY A 20 11.57 -4.37 -1.92
N ASP A 21 11.35 -3.12 -1.52
CA ASP A 21 12.12 -2.43 -0.48
C ASP A 21 11.33 -2.23 0.83
N SER A 22 12.00 -1.68 1.85
CA SER A 22 11.31 -1.23 3.06
C SER A 22 10.39 -0.06 2.72
N ILE A 23 9.09 -0.18 3.01
CA ILE A 23 8.10 0.88 2.88
C ILE A 23 7.81 1.53 4.24
N ARG A 24 7.65 2.85 4.26
CA ARG A 24 7.34 3.66 5.45
C ARG A 24 6.22 4.63 5.13
N VAL A 25 5.50 5.04 6.17
CA VAL A 25 4.55 6.16 6.06
C VAL A 25 5.32 7.42 5.66
N GLY A 26 4.81 8.11 4.63
CA GLY A 26 5.45 9.26 4.01
C GLY A 26 6.27 8.94 2.76
N ASP A 27 6.52 7.66 2.46
CA ASP A 27 7.22 7.29 1.23
C ASP A 27 6.33 7.54 -0.01
N TYR A 28 6.96 7.87 -1.13
CA TYR A 28 6.29 7.96 -2.42
C TYR A 28 6.24 6.59 -3.08
N TYR A 29 5.07 6.23 -3.60
CA TYR A 29 4.80 4.94 -4.21
C TYR A 29 4.17 5.11 -5.61
N PRO A 30 4.90 4.77 -6.69
CA PRO A 30 4.40 4.89 -8.05
C PRO A 30 3.47 3.73 -8.42
N ILE A 31 2.29 4.02 -8.97
CA ILE A 31 1.33 3.04 -9.53
C ILE A 31 0.74 3.58 -10.83
N ALA A 32 0.93 2.84 -11.93
CA ALA A 32 0.29 3.11 -13.23
C ALA A 32 0.41 4.60 -13.65
N ASP A 33 1.64 5.11 -13.66
CA ASP A 33 2.00 6.49 -14.04
C ASP A 33 1.47 7.59 -13.11
N LYS A 34 1.05 7.24 -11.90
CA LYS A 34 0.70 8.19 -10.82
C LYS A 34 1.53 7.91 -9.58
N ASP A 35 1.93 8.97 -8.89
CA ASP A 35 2.61 8.86 -7.60
C ASP A 35 1.62 9.07 -6.45
N TYR A 36 1.64 8.14 -5.51
CA TYR A 36 0.87 8.21 -4.26
C TYR A 36 1.81 8.35 -3.07
N THR A 37 1.31 8.89 -1.98
CA THR A 37 2.05 8.90 -0.71
C THR A 37 1.50 7.82 0.21
N VAL A 38 2.38 7.05 0.83
CA VAL A 38 1.99 6.06 1.84
C VAL A 38 1.47 6.80 3.07
N SER A 39 0.16 6.74 3.29
CA SER A 39 -0.48 7.45 4.40
C SER A 39 -0.57 6.60 5.66
N ASN A 40 -0.69 5.27 5.52
CA ASN A 40 -0.73 4.35 6.65
C ASN A 40 -0.31 2.93 6.25
N ILE A 41 0.13 2.13 7.23
CA ILE A 41 0.40 0.70 7.07
C ILE A 41 -0.30 -0.03 8.21
N LEU A 42 -1.28 -0.86 7.88
CA LEU A 42 -2.01 -1.69 8.83
C LEU A 42 -1.40 -3.09 8.89
N LEU A 43 -0.93 -3.45 10.08
CA LEU A 43 -0.44 -4.77 10.43
C LEU A 43 -1.40 -5.38 11.46
N ASP A 44 -2.44 -6.07 10.97
CA ASP A 44 -3.42 -6.76 11.82
C ASP A 44 -3.19 -8.28 11.72
N SER A 45 -3.17 -8.97 12.87
CA SER A 45 -3.00 -10.44 12.91
C SER A 45 -4.16 -11.21 12.27
N ASN A 46 -5.32 -10.57 12.08
CA ASN A 46 -6.47 -11.15 11.39
C ASN A 46 -6.42 -10.98 9.87
N GLN A 47 -5.46 -10.22 9.35
CA GLN A 47 -5.26 -10.04 7.91
C GLN A 47 -4.22 -11.06 7.41
N GLU A 48 -4.49 -11.70 6.27
CA GLU A 48 -3.51 -12.60 5.63
C GLU A 48 -2.28 -11.82 5.14
N LEU A 49 -2.48 -10.57 4.74
CA LEU A 49 -1.44 -9.68 4.24
C LEU A 49 -1.54 -8.30 4.89
N PRO A 50 -0.39 -7.63 5.15
CA PRO A 50 -0.33 -6.20 5.44
C PRO A 50 -1.13 -5.36 4.44
N VAL A 51 -1.79 -4.31 4.92
CA VAL A 51 -2.48 -3.35 4.06
C VAL A 51 -1.74 -2.02 4.09
N VAL A 52 -1.40 -1.49 2.92
CA VAL A 52 -0.75 -0.19 2.75
C VAL A 52 -1.76 0.76 2.14
N TYR A 53 -1.99 1.88 2.82
CA TYR A 53 -2.89 2.95 2.39
C TYR A 53 -2.09 4.00 1.62
N LEU A 54 -2.63 4.40 0.47
CA LEU A 54 -2.02 5.31 -0.49
C LEU A 54 -2.97 6.47 -0.75
N ASP A 55 -2.49 7.69 -0.53
CA ASP A 55 -3.20 8.94 -0.80
C ASP A 55 -2.63 9.69 -1.99
#